data_AF-A0A6C0QYR9-F1
#
_entry.id   AF-A0A6C0QYR9-F1
#
_cell.length_a   1.000
_cell.length_b   1.000
_cell.length_c   1.000
_cell.angle_alpha   90.00
_cell.angle_beta   90.00
_cell.angle_gamma   90.00
#
_symmetry.space_group_name_H-M   'P 1'
#
loop_
_entity.id
_entity.type
_entity.pdbx_description
1 polymer ?
#
loop_
_entity_poly.entity_id
_entity_poly.type
_entity_poly.pdbx_seq_one_letter_code
_entity_poly.pdbx_strand_id
1 'polypeptide(L)'
;MKKSEKDTENKKPTFFDYMVVIMLMILMFLFIFAIPFFIFYGMVQLVSLTPYVSINSSSTLESLITVLKFFVITVVTIFIVDISLYLIIEEKKGVFNLILEGLLMFVVMYLYVLIYSLYSKDIVIKDIGVAIVSLSLFALYLLIPLADFVLKKLKSNRKNN
;
A
#
# COMPACT_ATOMS: atom_id res chain seq x y z
N MET A 1 -40.42 30.87 -30.87
CA MET A 1 -39.19 30.33 -31.49
C MET A 1 -38.60 29.31 -30.53
N LYS A 2 -38.91 28.02 -30.69
CA LYS A 2 -38.41 26.94 -29.81
C LYS A 2 -36.96 26.66 -30.21
N LYS A 3 -36.02 26.89 -29.29
CA LYS A 3 -34.63 26.47 -29.43
C LYS A 3 -34.64 24.95 -29.40
N SER A 4 -34.28 24.31 -30.51
CA SER A 4 -34.27 22.86 -30.66
C SER A 4 -33.26 22.25 -29.69
N GLU A 5 -33.80 21.60 -28.67
CA GLU A 5 -33.11 20.65 -27.81
C GLU A 5 -32.91 19.35 -28.61
N LYS A 6 -32.09 19.40 -29.67
CA LYS A 6 -31.86 18.23 -30.54
C LYS A 6 -30.63 18.32 -31.45
N ASP A 7 -29.51 18.85 -30.99
CA ASP A 7 -28.22 18.78 -31.72
C ASP A 7 -27.05 18.42 -30.78
N THR A 8 -27.24 17.46 -29.88
CA THR A 8 -26.12 16.66 -29.34
C THR A 8 -25.86 15.51 -30.31
N GLU A 9 -25.45 15.87 -31.53
CA GLU A 9 -24.82 14.94 -32.46
C GLU A 9 -23.64 14.25 -31.75
N ASN A 10 -23.47 12.97 -32.07
CA ASN A 10 -22.27 12.17 -31.82
C ASN A 10 -20.99 12.91 -32.25
N LYS A 11 -20.51 13.85 -31.45
CA LYS A 11 -19.19 14.46 -31.63
C LYS A 11 -18.16 13.36 -31.42
N LYS A 12 -17.52 12.95 -32.52
CA LYS A 12 -16.36 12.05 -32.44
C LYS A 12 -15.33 12.72 -31.51
N PRO A 13 -14.82 12.01 -30.50
CA PRO A 13 -13.84 12.55 -29.58
C PRO A 13 -12.63 13.08 -30.36
N THR A 14 -12.21 14.28 -29.99
CA THR A 14 -11.08 14.99 -30.59
C THR A 14 -9.78 14.44 -30.00
N PHE A 15 -8.64 14.59 -30.70
CA PHE A 15 -7.32 14.24 -30.16
C PHE A 15 -7.06 14.84 -28.76
N PHE A 16 -7.53 16.07 -28.52
CA PHE A 16 -7.44 16.73 -27.22
C PHE A 16 -8.22 15.99 -26.12
N ASP A 17 -9.40 15.44 -26.44
CA ASP A 17 -10.21 14.67 -25.48
C ASP A 17 -9.47 13.40 -25.03
N TYR A 18 -8.81 12.70 -25.96
CA TYR A 18 -7.96 11.55 -25.62
C TYR A 18 -6.74 11.93 -24.77
N MET A 19 -6.07 13.04 -25.10
CA MET A 19 -4.91 13.51 -24.33
C MET A 19 -5.30 13.86 -22.89
N VAL A 20 -6.44 14.54 -22.70
CA VAL A 20 -6.97 14.88 -21.37
C VAL A 20 -7.31 13.61 -20.58
N VAL A 21 -7.96 12.62 -21.21
CA VAL A 21 -8.28 11.34 -20.55
C VAL A 21 -7.01 10.60 -20.13
N ILE A 22 -5.99 10.52 -21.00
CA ILE A 22 -4.71 9.88 -20.66
C ILE A 22 -4.03 10.62 -19.50
N MET A 23 -4.01 11.95 -19.52
CA MET A 23 -3.43 12.76 -18.44
C MET A 23 -4.16 12.49 -17.12
N LEU A 24 -5.49 12.45 -17.12
CA LEU A 24 -6.29 12.14 -15.94
C LEU A 24 -6.03 10.71 -15.44
N MET A 25 -5.92 9.73 -16.33
CA MET A 25 -5.55 8.36 -15.95
C MET A 25 -4.18 8.31 -15.26
N ILE A 26 -3.15 8.93 -15.87
CA ILE A 26 -1.80 8.99 -15.28
C ILE A 26 -1.85 9.64 -13.90
N LEU A 27 -2.58 10.75 -13.78
CA LEU A 27 -2.72 11.46 -12.52
C LEU A 27 -3.42 10.60 -11.45
N MET A 28 -4.48 9.87 -11.82
CA MET A 28 -5.17 8.94 -10.93
C MET A 28 -4.24 7.82 -10.45
N PHE A 29 -3.49 7.18 -11.35
CA PHE A 29 -2.51 6.16 -10.98
C PHE A 29 -1.42 6.72 -10.07
N LEU A 30 -0.97 7.95 -10.33
CA LEU A 30 0.02 8.62 -9.50
C LEU A 30 -0.51 8.82 -8.08
N PHE A 31 -1.75 9.26 -7.90
CA PHE A 31 -2.36 9.39 -6.57
C PHE A 31 -2.54 8.05 -5.85
N ILE A 32 -2.99 7.02 -6.57
CA ILE A 32 -3.19 5.66 -6.01
C ILE A 32 -1.86 5.11 -5.50
N PHE A 33 -0.75 5.38 -6.17
CA PHE A 33 0.57 4.94 -5.73
C PHE A 33 1.20 5.86 -4.68
N ALA A 34 1.08 7.18 -4.85
CA ALA A 34 1.74 8.16 -4.00
C ALA A 34 1.19 8.15 -2.57
N ILE A 35 -0.13 8.04 -2.38
CA ILE A 35 -0.72 8.10 -1.04
C ILE A 35 -0.20 6.96 -0.14
N PRO A 36 -0.27 5.67 -0.54
CA PRO A 36 0.31 4.58 0.23
C PRO A 36 1.81 4.74 0.44
N PHE A 37 2.54 5.21 -0.58
CA PHE A 37 3.97 5.45 -0.47
C PHE A 37 4.30 6.52 0.58
N PHE A 38 3.59 7.64 0.62
CA PHE A 38 3.85 8.68 1.61
C PHE A 38 3.47 8.26 3.04
N ILE A 39 2.40 7.47 3.21
CA ILE A 39 2.06 6.87 4.51
C ILE A 39 3.19 5.94 4.96
N PHE A 40 3.68 5.08 4.06
CA PHE A 40 4.80 4.18 4.31
C PHE A 40 6.09 4.94 4.64
N TYR A 41 6.39 5.98 3.87
CA TYR A 41 7.54 6.85 4.10
C TYR A 41 7.49 7.50 5.47
N GLY A 42 6.34 8.06 5.86
CA GLY A 42 6.13 8.62 7.19
C GLY A 42 6.36 7.59 8.29
N MET A 43 5.87 6.36 8.12
CA MET A 43 6.10 5.26 9.07
C MET A 43 7.59 4.92 9.20
N VAL A 44 8.32 4.76 8.08
CA VAL A 44 9.76 4.45 8.12
C VAL A 44 10.54 5.59 8.78
N GLN A 45 10.18 6.84 8.51
CA GLN A 45 10.75 8.00 9.18
C GLN A 45 10.52 7.95 10.70
N LEU A 46 9.30 7.66 11.16
CA LEU A 46 9.00 7.51 12.59
C LEU A 46 9.82 6.39 13.25
N VAL A 47 9.94 5.24 12.59
CA VAL A 47 10.73 4.12 13.10
C VAL A 47 12.23 4.47 13.12
N SER A 48 12.70 5.28 12.15
CA SER A 48 14.09 5.75 12.10
C SER A 48 14.47 6.78 13.16
N LEU A 49 13.49 7.29 13.94
CA LEU A 49 13.78 8.09 15.14
C LEU A 49 14.33 7.22 16.28
N THR A 50 14.19 5.90 16.20
CA THR A 50 14.74 4.97 17.18
C THR A 50 16.24 4.72 16.91
N PRO A 51 17.06 4.39 17.93
CA PRO A 51 18.48 4.09 17.72
C PRO A 51 18.72 2.77 16.96
N TYR A 52 17.66 2.00 16.69
CA TYR A 52 17.73 0.67 16.11
C TYR A 52 17.54 0.65 14.59
N VAL A 53 17.09 1.76 14.00
CA VAL A 53 16.82 1.85 12.57
C VAL A 53 17.37 3.17 12.05
N SER A 54 18.21 3.11 11.02
CA SER A 54 18.77 4.30 10.38
C SER A 54 18.76 4.17 8.87
N ILE A 55 18.33 5.22 8.19
CA ILE A 55 18.35 5.30 6.73
C ILE A 55 19.72 5.83 6.32
N ASN A 56 20.45 5.04 5.53
CA ASN A 56 21.75 5.42 5.03
C ASN A 56 21.59 6.33 3.80
N SER A 57 21.53 7.63 4.04
CA SER A 57 21.34 8.65 3.00
C SER A 57 22.06 9.94 3.35
N SER A 58 22.67 10.58 2.35
CA SER A 58 23.34 11.87 2.52
C SER A 58 22.42 13.08 2.29
N SER A 59 21.26 12.86 1.67
CA SER A 59 20.27 13.89 1.38
C SER A 59 18.83 13.38 1.49
N THR A 60 17.87 14.30 1.55
CA THR A 60 16.43 13.97 1.60
C THR A 60 15.96 13.22 0.36
N LEU A 61 16.50 13.54 -0.83
CA LEU A 61 16.15 12.84 -2.06
C LEU A 61 16.68 11.40 -2.07
N GLU A 62 17.90 11.19 -1.58
CA GLU A 62 18.44 9.84 -1.42
C GLU A 62 17.63 9.02 -0.43
N SER A 63 17.25 9.61 0.70
CA SER A 63 16.35 8.98 1.68
C SER A 63 15.04 8.55 1.03
N LEU A 64 14.41 9.45 0.26
CA LEU A 64 13.17 9.17 -0.47
C LEU A 64 13.32 7.98 -1.42
N ILE A 65 14.41 7.95 -2.20
CA ILE A 65 14.69 6.87 -3.16
C ILE A 65 14.95 5.55 -2.44
N THR A 66 15.70 5.57 -1.35
CA THR A 66 15.97 4.40 -0.50
C THR A 66 14.66 3.81 0.04
N VAL A 67 13.80 4.65 0.62
CA VAL A 67 12.52 4.20 1.16
C VAL A 67 11.57 3.75 0.04
N LEU A 68 11.63 4.36 -1.14
CA LEU A 68 10.86 3.92 -2.32
C LEU A 68 11.26 2.51 -2.77
N LYS A 69 12.56 2.20 -2.83
CA LYS A 69 13.02 0.84 -3.14
C LYS A 69 12.50 -0.17 -2.11
N PHE A 70 12.61 0.17 -0.83
CA PHE A 70 12.09 -0.67 0.25
C PHE A 70 10.57 -0.86 0.16
N PHE A 71 9.83 0.20 -0.16
CA PHE A 71 8.38 0.15 -0.37
C PHE A 71 8.00 -0.79 -1.52
N VAL A 72 8.62 -0.65 -2.69
CA VAL A 72 8.33 -1.49 -3.86
C VAL A 72 8.57 -2.97 -3.56
N ILE A 73 9.71 -3.31 -2.96
CA ILE A 73 10.03 -4.70 -2.59
C ILE A 73 9.03 -5.23 -1.56
N THR A 74 8.64 -4.40 -0.59
CA THR A 74 7.65 -4.77 0.43
C THR A 74 6.30 -5.07 -0.21
N VAL A 75 5.80 -4.21 -1.09
CA VAL A 75 4.52 -4.41 -1.79
C VAL A 75 4.54 -5.69 -2.62
N VAL A 76 5.61 -5.95 -3.37
CA VAL A 76 5.77 -7.18 -4.15
C VAL A 76 5.77 -8.41 -3.24
N THR A 77 6.48 -8.35 -2.12
CA THR A 77 6.55 -9.44 -1.14
C THR A 77 5.17 -9.73 -0.56
N ILE A 78 4.45 -8.70 -0.11
CA ILE A 78 3.10 -8.83 0.44
C ILE A 78 2.16 -9.46 -0.59
N PHE A 79 2.20 -8.97 -1.83
CA PHE A 79 1.33 -9.49 -2.90
C PHE A 79 1.55 -10.98 -3.17
N ILE A 80 2.81 -11.43 -3.22
CA ILE A 80 3.14 -12.86 -3.41
C ILE A 80 2.63 -13.70 -2.23
N VAL A 81 2.80 -13.19 -1.01
CA VAL A 81 2.43 -13.90 0.21
C VAL A 81 0.92 -13.98 0.36
N ASP A 82 0.19 -12.88 0.13
CA ASP A 82 -1.27 -12.85 0.15
C ASP A 82 -1.85 -13.87 -0.83
N ILE A 83 -1.34 -13.94 -2.07
CA ILE A 83 -1.78 -14.95 -3.05
C ILE A 83 -1.48 -16.36 -2.55
N SER A 84 -0.29 -16.59 -2.00
CA SER A 84 0.12 -17.91 -1.51
C SER A 84 -0.75 -18.35 -0.33
N LEU A 85 -1.00 -17.46 0.62
CA LEU A 85 -1.86 -17.71 1.77
C LEU A 85 -3.29 -17.96 1.31
N TYR A 86 -3.83 -17.14 0.41
CA TYR A 86 -5.16 -17.32 -0.17
C TYR A 86 -5.35 -18.74 -0.70
N LEU A 87 -4.40 -19.24 -1.51
CA LEU A 87 -4.46 -20.58 -2.09
C LEU A 87 -4.39 -21.72 -1.06
N ILE A 88 -3.66 -21.51 0.04
CA ILE A 88 -3.51 -22.53 1.11
C ILE A 88 -4.73 -22.55 2.04
N ILE A 89 -5.34 -21.39 2.25
CA ILE A 89 -6.28 -21.13 3.34
C ILE A 89 -7.76 -21.17 2.87
N GLU A 90 -8.00 -21.21 1.55
CA GLU A 90 -9.32 -21.11 0.89
C GLU A 90 -10.40 -22.07 1.41
N GLU A 91 -10.01 -23.22 1.99
CA GLU A 91 -10.96 -24.26 2.39
C GLU A 91 -11.69 -24.03 3.72
N LYS A 92 -11.30 -23.06 4.56
CA LYS A 92 -11.87 -22.92 5.93
C LYS A 92 -12.42 -21.53 6.23
N LYS A 93 -13.75 -21.37 6.23
CA LYS A 93 -14.40 -20.11 6.62
C LYS A 93 -14.52 -20.00 8.15
N GLY A 94 -13.87 -19.00 8.77
CA GLY A 94 -14.03 -18.72 10.20
C GLY A 94 -13.06 -17.65 10.75
N VAL A 95 -13.39 -17.09 11.91
CA VAL A 95 -12.57 -16.07 12.60
C VAL A 95 -11.18 -16.59 12.96
N PHE A 96 -11.07 -17.87 13.32
CA PHE A 96 -9.78 -18.53 13.58
C PHE A 96 -8.84 -18.45 12.38
N ASN A 97 -9.39 -18.51 11.18
CA ASN A 97 -8.61 -18.48 9.96
C ASN A 97 -8.02 -17.08 9.68
N LEU A 98 -8.79 -16.03 9.95
CA LEU A 98 -8.30 -14.65 9.86
C LEU A 98 -7.16 -14.38 10.86
N ILE A 99 -7.26 -14.93 12.08
CA ILE A 99 -6.20 -14.81 13.09
C ILE A 99 -4.95 -15.56 12.63
N LEU A 100 -5.12 -16.78 12.10
CA LEU A 100 -4.02 -17.59 11.58
C LEU A 100 -3.32 -16.91 10.41
N GLU A 101 -4.08 -16.37 9.46
CA GLU A 101 -3.56 -15.61 8.31
C GLU A 101 -2.77 -14.38 8.78
N GLY A 102 -3.32 -13.60 9.71
CA GLY A 102 -2.61 -12.46 10.30
C GLY A 102 -1.32 -12.85 11.00
N LEU A 103 -1.31 -13.96 11.77
CA LEU A 103 -0.10 -14.46 12.42
C LEU A 103 0.95 -14.93 11.41
N LEU A 104 0.54 -15.68 10.38
CA LEU A 104 1.43 -16.13 9.32
C LEU A 104 2.02 -14.92 8.57
N MET A 105 1.19 -13.92 8.26
CA MET A 105 1.64 -12.70 7.62
C MET A 105 2.67 -11.95 8.47
N PHE A 106 2.44 -11.85 9.78
CA PHE A 106 3.40 -11.26 10.70
C PHE A 106 4.74 -12.02 10.71
N VAL A 107 4.71 -13.36 10.76
CA VAL A 107 5.93 -14.18 10.69
C VAL A 107 6.67 -13.95 9.38
N VAL A 108 5.95 -13.90 8.25
CA VAL A 108 6.56 -13.64 6.94
C VAL A 108 7.18 -12.24 6.89
N MET A 109 6.49 -11.22 7.40
CA MET A 109 7.04 -9.87 7.51
C MET A 109 8.28 -9.81 8.41
N TYR A 110 8.30 -10.59 9.50
CA TYR A 110 9.46 -10.71 10.36
C TYR A 110 10.66 -11.30 9.62
N LEU A 111 10.46 -12.42 8.93
CA LEU A 111 11.51 -13.05 8.13
C LEU A 111 11.98 -12.14 6.99
N TYR A 112 11.05 -11.45 6.31
CA TYR A 112 11.36 -10.49 5.26
C TYR A 112 12.28 -9.37 5.78
N VAL A 113 11.92 -8.72 6.88
CA VAL A 113 12.72 -7.63 7.46
C VAL A 113 14.07 -8.15 7.97
N LEU A 114 14.08 -9.35 8.56
CA LEU A 114 15.32 -9.99 8.99
C LEU A 114 16.26 -10.21 7.81
N ILE A 115 15.78 -10.82 6.72
CA ILE A 115 16.56 -11.02 5.50
C ILE A 115 17.02 -9.66 4.95
N TYR A 116 16.11 -8.68 4.85
CA TYR A 116 16.45 -7.35 4.37
C TYR A 116 17.58 -6.71 5.20
N SER A 117 17.53 -6.84 6.53
CA SER A 117 18.56 -6.30 7.43
C SER A 117 19.94 -6.93 7.26
N LEU A 118 20.00 -8.17 6.77
CA LEU A 118 21.26 -8.89 6.55
C LEU A 118 21.90 -8.54 5.20
N TYR A 119 21.10 -8.23 4.18
CA TYR A 119 21.58 -8.02 2.81
C TYR A 119 21.63 -6.56 2.38
N SER A 120 20.71 -5.72 2.87
CA SER A 120 20.62 -4.31 2.48
C SER A 120 21.47 -3.43 3.39
N LYS A 121 22.19 -2.49 2.77
CA LYS A 121 22.90 -1.41 3.48
C LYS A 121 22.16 -0.06 3.41
N ASP A 122 21.01 -0.03 2.74
CA ASP A 122 20.27 1.19 2.49
C ASP A 122 19.47 1.62 3.73
N ILE A 123 18.82 0.65 4.41
CA ILE A 123 18.20 0.85 5.73
C ILE A 123 18.88 -0.12 6.70
N VAL A 124 19.65 0.44 7.63
CA VAL A 124 20.36 -0.34 8.65
C VAL A 124 19.39 -0.59 9.80
N ILE A 125 19.16 -1.87 10.09
CA ILE A 125 18.22 -2.33 11.13
C ILE A 125 19.02 -3.19 12.12
N LYS A 126 19.00 -2.85 13.41
CA LYS A 126 19.81 -3.49 14.46
C LYS A 126 18.94 -4.08 15.55
N ASP A 127 19.33 -5.25 16.05
CA ASP A 127 18.75 -5.90 17.24
C ASP A 127 17.20 -5.94 17.20
N ILE A 128 16.55 -5.26 18.15
CA ILE A 128 15.10 -5.16 18.28
C ILE A 128 14.45 -4.37 17.13
N GLY A 129 15.23 -3.63 16.34
CA GLY A 129 14.77 -2.89 15.17
C GLY A 129 14.05 -3.77 14.14
N VAL A 130 14.45 -5.05 14.02
CA VAL A 130 13.76 -6.01 13.14
C VAL A 130 12.30 -6.15 13.58
N ALA A 131 12.07 -6.41 14.87
CA ALA A 131 10.72 -6.53 15.42
C ALA A 131 9.91 -5.24 15.28
N ILE A 132 10.53 -4.06 15.50
CA ILE A 132 9.87 -2.75 15.39
C ILE A 132 9.40 -2.49 13.95
N VAL A 133 10.28 -2.71 12.96
CA VAL A 133 9.95 -2.52 11.55
C VAL A 133 8.88 -3.52 11.12
N SER A 134 9.02 -4.80 11.46
CA SER A 134 8.03 -5.83 11.13
C SER A 134 6.66 -5.55 11.74
N LEU A 135 6.62 -5.09 13.00
CA LEU A 135 5.36 -4.70 13.64
C LEU A 135 4.73 -3.50 12.95
N SER A 136 5.54 -2.54 12.51
CA SER A 136 5.06 -1.35 11.83
C SER A 136 4.55 -1.67 10.42
N LEU A 137 5.23 -2.56 9.68
CA LEU A 137 4.75 -3.11 8.41
C LEU A 137 3.42 -3.87 8.59
N PHE A 138 3.32 -4.67 9.66
CA PHE A 138 2.11 -5.41 9.96
C PHE A 138 0.95 -4.49 10.33
N ALA A 139 1.21 -3.44 11.11
CA ALA A 139 0.22 -2.41 11.40
C ALA A 139 -0.29 -1.74 10.12
N LEU A 140 0.60 -1.39 9.18
CA LEU A 140 0.19 -0.86 7.87
C LEU A 140 -0.63 -1.86 7.07
N TYR A 141 -0.25 -3.14 7.07
CA TYR A 141 -1.01 -4.20 6.40
C TYR A 141 -2.44 -4.30 6.93
N LEU A 142 -2.62 -4.26 8.26
CA LEU A 142 -3.93 -4.32 8.90
C LEU A 142 -4.84 -3.12 8.55
N LEU A 143 -4.29 -1.98 8.09
CA LEU A 143 -5.09 -0.85 7.65
C LEU A 143 -5.95 -1.19 6.42
N ILE A 144 -5.51 -2.12 5.57
CA ILE A 144 -6.25 -2.53 4.36
C ILE A 144 -7.60 -3.17 4.73
N PRO A 145 -7.66 -4.29 5.49
CA PRO A 145 -8.93 -4.90 5.88
C PRO A 145 -9.76 -3.98 6.79
N LEU A 146 -9.13 -3.12 7.60
CA LEU A 146 -9.84 -2.11 8.40
C LEU A 146 -10.54 -1.07 7.51
N ALA A 147 -9.86 -0.55 6.50
CA ALA A 147 -10.44 0.41 5.55
C ALA A 147 -11.62 -0.21 4.80
N ASP A 148 -11.49 -1.46 4.35
CA ASP A 148 -12.56 -2.21 3.72
C ASP A 148 -13.77 -2.40 4.63
N PHE A 149 -13.54 -2.73 5.91
CA PHE A 149 -14.61 -2.87 6.89
C PHE A 149 -15.35 -1.54 7.13
N VAL A 150 -14.60 -0.44 7.31
CA VAL A 150 -15.18 0.90 7.49
C VAL A 150 -15.98 1.33 6.26
N LEU A 151 -15.45 1.09 5.06
CA LEU A 151 -16.12 1.43 3.80
C LEU A 151 -17.42 0.63 3.61
N LYS A 152 -17.41 -0.68 3.93
CA LYS A 152 -18.61 -1.52 3.93
C LYS A 152 -19.67 -1.00 4.91
N LYS A 153 -19.26 -0.62 6.12
CA LYS A 153 -20.16 -0.09 7.16
C LYS A 153 -20.78 1.26 6.73
N LEU A 154 -19.98 2.16 6.17
CA LEU A 154 -20.47 3.44 5.63
C LEU A 154 -21.49 3.25 4.51
N LYS A 155 -21.21 2.33 3.58
CA LYS A 155 -22.14 2.01 2.48
C LYS A 155 -23.46 1.41 3.00
N SER A 156 -23.40 0.56 4.02
CA SER A 156 -24.60 -0.01 4.66
C SER A 156 -25.46 1.06 5.32
N ASN A 157 -24.85 1.98 6.08
CA ASN A 157 -25.58 3.08 6.73
C ASN A 157 -26.23 4.03 5.72
N ARG A 158 -25.59 4.25 4.56
CA ARG A 158 -26.15 5.09 3.48
C ARG A 158 -27.29 4.44 2.71
N LYS A 159 -27.47 3.12 2.83
CA LYS A 159 -28.58 2.38 2.19
C LYS A 159 -29.80 2.27 3.11
N ASN A 160 -29.61 2.50 4.41
CA ASN A 160 -30.66 2.47 5.44
C ASN A 160 -31.24 3.86 5.79
N ASN A 161 -30.67 4.93 5.21
CA ASN A 161 -31.16 6.31 5.25
C ASN A 161 -31.63 6.72 3.86
#